data_AF-A0A859DQC9-F1
#
_entry.id   AF-A0A859DQC9-F1
#
_cell.length_a   1.000
_cell.length_b   1.000
_cell.length_c   1.000
_cell.angle_alpha   90.00
_cell.angle_beta   90.00
_cell.angle_gamma   90.00
#
_symmetry.space_group_name_H-M   'P 1'
#
loop_
_entity.id
_entity.type
_entity.pdbx_description
1 polymer ?
#
loop_
_entity_poly.entity_id
_entity_poly.type
_entity_poly.pdbx_seq_one_letter_code
_entity_poly.pdbx_strand_id
1 'polypeptide(L)'
;MRRLYFCGEHKFRVAELFFGSRPRFRAEDYTPYQKLEIVWHDDGRYSVWGDLEDDADLLRDTCPDPHHLVKRTLPLADEVLTEEE
;
A
#
# COMPACT_ATOMS: atom_id res chain seq x y z
N MET A 1 15.37 -2.03 -1.60
CA MET A 1 13.96 -1.56 -1.63
C MET A 1 13.02 -2.77 -1.62
N ARG A 2 11.84 -2.65 -0.98
CA ARG A 2 10.84 -3.74 -0.92
C ARG A 2 9.52 -3.28 -1.51
N ARG A 3 8.84 -4.16 -2.23
CA ARG A 3 7.50 -3.92 -2.76
C ARG A 3 6.55 -4.96 -2.18
N LEU A 4 5.46 -4.51 -1.59
CA LEU A 4 4.42 -5.35 -1.02
C LEU A 4 3.16 -5.19 -1.85
N TYR A 5 2.60 -6.29 -2.32
CA TYR A 5 1.37 -6.30 -3.11
C TYR A 5 0.21 -6.87 -2.30
N PHE A 6 -0.94 -6.23 -2.44
CA PHE A 6 -2.17 -6.59 -1.75
C PHE A 6 -3.32 -6.67 -2.74
N CYS A 7 -3.92 -7.85 -2.85
CA CYS A 7 -4.97 -8.18 -3.78
C CYS A 7 -6.28 -8.49 -3.03
N GLY A 8 -7.39 -8.56 -3.77
CA GLY A 8 -8.67 -9.03 -3.22
C GLY A 8 -9.11 -8.28 -1.95
N GLU A 9 -9.35 -9.01 -0.85
CA GLU A 9 -9.76 -8.41 0.43
C GLU A 9 -8.61 -7.67 1.14
N HIS A 10 -7.37 -8.12 0.97
CA HIS A 10 -6.19 -7.52 1.62
C HIS A 10 -5.96 -6.08 1.17
N LYS A 11 -6.28 -5.76 -0.08
CA LYS A 11 -6.20 -4.39 -0.61
C LYS A 11 -7.06 -3.42 0.22
N PHE A 12 -8.27 -3.82 0.60
CA PHE A 12 -9.19 -2.97 1.37
C PHE A 12 -8.71 -2.82 2.82
N ARG A 13 -8.19 -3.90 3.42
CA ARG A 13 -7.60 -3.88 4.76
C ARG A 13 -6.39 -2.94 4.84
N VAL A 14 -5.54 -2.97 3.82
CA VAL A 14 -4.40 -2.07 3.72
C VAL A 14 -4.84 -0.63 3.50
N ALA A 15 -5.81 -0.40 2.62
CA ALA A 15 -6.38 0.94 2.43
C ALA A 15 -6.93 1.51 3.76
N GLU A 16 -7.65 0.70 4.54
CA GLU A 16 -8.17 1.08 5.86
C GLU A 16 -7.03 1.40 6.83
N LEU A 17 -5.93 0.64 6.82
CA LEU A 17 -4.79 0.88 7.70
C LEU A 17 -4.05 2.18 7.37
N PHE A 18 -3.90 2.52 6.09
CA PHE A 18 -3.18 3.73 5.67
C PHE A 18 -4.03 4.99 5.59
N PHE A 19 -5.32 4.83 5.29
CA PHE A 19 -6.21 5.94 4.96
C PHE A 19 -7.45 6.00 5.84
N GLY A 20 -7.74 5.00 6.67
CA GLY A 20 -8.93 4.94 7.53
C GLY A 20 -9.02 6.06 8.56
N SER A 21 -7.90 6.69 8.92
CA SER A 21 -7.90 7.89 9.78
C SER A 21 -8.32 9.17 9.04
N ARG A 22 -8.45 9.15 7.70
CA ARG A 22 -8.89 10.32 6.93
C ARG A 22 -10.40 10.51 7.08
N PRO A 23 -10.88 11.75 7.26
CA PRO A 23 -12.32 12.01 7.22
C PRO A 23 -12.85 11.63 5.83
N ARG A 24 -13.94 10.86 5.78
CA ARG A 24 -14.59 10.33 4.56
C ARG A 24 -13.85 9.20 3.84
N PHE A 25 -12.96 8.46 4.51
CA PHE A 25 -12.46 7.21 3.94
C PHE A 25 -13.63 6.25 3.61
N ARG A 26 -13.65 5.71 2.38
CA ARG A 26 -14.51 4.59 2.00
C ARG A 26 -13.66 3.53 1.34
N ALA A 27 -13.76 2.29 1.82
CA ALA A 27 -13.08 1.16 1.20
C ALA A 27 -13.50 0.98 -0.28
N GLU A 28 -14.73 1.36 -0.60
CA GLU A 28 -15.29 1.31 -1.96
C GLU A 28 -14.51 2.17 -2.97
N ASP A 29 -13.85 3.25 -2.54
CA ASP A 29 -12.99 4.08 -3.41
C ASP A 29 -11.79 3.29 -3.96
N TYR A 30 -11.44 2.16 -3.34
CA TYR A 30 -10.32 1.29 -3.73
C TYR A 30 -10.77 0.06 -4.53
N THR A 31 -12.06 -0.06 -4.82
CA THR A 31 -12.61 -1.08 -5.73
C THR A 31 -11.99 -1.06 -7.12
N PRO A 32 -11.76 0.10 -7.80
CA PRO A 32 -11.23 0.12 -9.16
C PRO A 32 -9.80 -0.43 -9.28
N TYR A 33 -9.01 -0.39 -8.21
CA TYR A 33 -7.65 -0.91 -8.21
C TYR A 33 -7.64 -2.43 -8.18
N GLN A 34 -6.88 -3.08 -9.05
CA GLN A 34 -6.70 -4.53 -9.02
C GLN A 34 -5.94 -4.96 -7.77
N LYS A 35 -4.90 -4.21 -7.44
CA LYS A 35 -4.05 -4.41 -6.27
C LYS A 35 -3.57 -3.06 -5.71
N LEU A 36 -3.17 -3.06 -4.45
CA LEU A 36 -2.38 -1.98 -3.87
C LEU A 36 -0.93 -2.41 -3.81
N GLU A 37 -0.04 -1.53 -4.23
CA GLU A 37 1.40 -1.67 -4.08
C GLU A 37 1.88 -0.72 -2.98
N ILE A 38 2.64 -1.26 -2.03
CA ILE A 38 3.40 -0.47 -1.08
C ILE A 38 4.86 -0.62 -1.42
N VAL A 39 5.44 0.52 -1.78
CA VAL A 39 6.87 0.67 -1.98
C VAL A 39 7.48 1.08 -0.65
N TRP A 40 8.36 0.24 -0.10
CA TRP A 40 9.04 0.46 1.16
C TRP A 40 10.54 0.63 0.93
N HIS A 41 11.05 1.81 1.32
CA HIS A 41 12.45 2.17 1.22
C HIS A 41 13.21 1.77 2.49
N ASP A 42 14.49 1.46 2.31
CA ASP A 42 15.39 1.05 3.40
C ASP A 42 15.66 2.16 4.42
N ASP A 43 15.41 3.42 4.05
CA ASP A 43 15.48 4.58 4.96
C ASP A 43 14.21 4.78 5.81
N GLY A 44 13.24 3.86 5.72
CA GLY A 44 12.01 3.87 6.51
C GLY A 44 10.90 4.74 5.91
N ARG A 45 11.05 5.24 4.68
CA ARG A 45 9.98 5.89 3.93
C ARG A 45 9.19 4.89 3.10
N TYR A 46 7.98 5.27 2.72
CA TYR A 46 7.13 4.46 1.85
C TYR A 46 6.21 5.30 0.98
N SER A 47 5.76 4.73 -0.13
CA SER A 47 4.69 5.26 -0.97
C SER A 47 3.63 4.18 -1.19
N VAL A 48 2.38 4.60 -1.44
CA VAL A 48 1.26 3.69 -1.72
C VAL A 48 0.73 3.99 -3.10
N TRP A 49 0.60 2.94 -3.90
CA TRP A 49 0.17 2.99 -5.29
C TRP A 49 -1.06 2.08 -5.47
N GLY A 50 -2.01 2.53 -6.26
CA GLY A 50 -3.17 1.77 -6.69
C GLY A 50 -2.97 1.32 -8.12
N ASP A 51 -2.86 0.02 -8.33
CA ASP A 51 -2.61 -0.58 -9.64
C ASP A 51 -3.94 -0.74 -10.39
N LEU A 52 -3.98 -0.24 -11.63
CA LEU A 52 -5.07 -0.37 -12.58
C LEU A 52 -4.65 -1.32 -13.71
N GLU A 53 -5.58 -1.72 -14.58
CA GLU A 53 -5.28 -2.64 -15.70
C GLU A 53 -4.19 -2.15 -16.66
N ASP A 54 -4.19 -0.84 -16.95
CA ASP A 54 -3.23 -0.23 -17.88
C ASP A 54 -2.40 0.89 -17.25
N ASP A 55 -2.60 1.20 -15.96
CA ASP A 55 -2.03 2.38 -15.31
C ASP A 55 -1.79 2.17 -13.81
N ALA A 56 -1.27 3.18 -13.11
CA ALA A 56 -1.11 3.15 -11.67
C ALA A 56 -1.28 4.55 -11.06
N ASP A 57 -2.19 4.66 -10.10
CA ASP A 57 -2.41 5.89 -9.35
C ASP A 57 -1.50 5.98 -8.13
N LEU A 58 -0.84 7.12 -7.97
CA LEU A 58 -0.13 7.45 -6.72
C LEU A 58 -1.14 7.86 -5.64
N LEU A 59 -1.48 6.94 -4.73
CA LEU A 59 -2.43 7.18 -3.62
C LEU A 59 -1.78 7.93 -2.45
N ARG A 60 -0.48 7.70 -2.25
CA ARG A 60 0.33 8.39 -1.25
C ARG A 60 1.76 8.56 -1.72
N ASP A 61 2.18 9.82 -1.83
CA ASP A 61 3.55 10.20 -2.08
C ASP A 61 4.51 9.70 -0.99
N THR A 62 5.79 9.61 -1.33
CA THR A 62 6.83 9.05 -0.47
C THR A 62 6.92 9.81 0.85
N CYS A 63 6.52 9.17 1.94
CA CYS A 63 6.53 9.78 3.27
C CYS A 63 7.16 8.86 4.32
N PRO A 64 7.71 9.41 5.42
CA PRO A 64 8.19 8.60 6.53
C PRO A 64 7.04 7.78 7.15
N ASP A 65 7.39 6.61 7.71
CA ASP A 65 6.47 5.73 8.44
C ASP A 65 6.67 5.80 9.97
N PRO A 66 6.32 6.92 10.65
CA PRO A 66 6.56 7.10 12.08
C PRO A 66 5.75 6.13 12.96
N HIS A 67 4.71 5.51 12.40
CA HIS A 67 3.82 4.58 13.11
C HIS A 67 4.08 3.11 12.75
N HIS A 68 5.12 2.84 11.95
CA HIS A 68 5.47 1.49 11.48
C HIS A 68 4.29 0.76 10.80
N LEU A 69 3.44 1.50 10.06
CA LEU A 69 2.28 0.97 9.35
C LEU A 69 2.69 -0.08 8.33
N VAL A 70 3.79 0.12 7.61
CA VAL A 70 4.27 -0.83 6.59
C VAL A 70 4.63 -2.17 7.21
N LYS A 71 5.26 -2.15 8.40
CA LYS A 71 5.57 -3.39 9.12
C LYS A 71 4.30 -4.13 9.58
N ARG A 72 3.21 -3.42 9.85
CA ARG A 72 1.92 -4.01 10.22
C ARG A 72 1.20 -4.63 9.03
N THR A 73 1.49 -4.18 7.80
CA THR A 73 0.90 -4.74 6.59
C THR A 73 1.67 -5.93 6.03
N LEU A 74 2.93 -6.14 6.41
CA LEU A 74 3.71 -7.34 6.02
C LEU A 74 2.95 -8.68 6.11
N PRO A 75 2.27 -9.03 7.23
CA PRO A 75 1.54 -10.29 7.32
C PRO A 75 0.28 -10.36 6.44
N LEU A 76 -0.18 -9.23 5.90
CA LEU A 76 -1.32 -9.13 5.00
C LEU A 76 -0.88 -9.15 3.52
N ALA A 77 0.43 -9.08 3.24
CA ALA A 77 0.92 -8.98 1.88
C ALA A 77 0.76 -10.33 1.17
N ASP A 78 0.12 -10.30 0.01
CA ASP A 78 -0.03 -11.46 -0.85
C ASP A 78 1.31 -11.81 -1.52
N GLU A 79 2.08 -10.77 -1.87
CA GLU A 79 3.42 -10.91 -2.44
C GLU A 79 4.35 -9.85 -1.87
N VAL A 80 5.60 -10.26 -1.58
CA VAL A 80 6.67 -9.36 -1.13
C VAL A 80 7.87 -9.57 -2.04
N LEU A 81 8.14 -8.58 -2.89
CA LEU A 81 9.35 -8.53 -3.69
C LEU A 81 10.41 -7.74 -2.94
N THR A 82 11.56 -8.36 -2.73
CA THR A 82 12.74 -7.68 -2.19
C THR A 82 13.69 -7.51 -3.35
N GLU A 83 13.92 -6.26 -3.76
CA GLU A 83 15.02 -5.94 -4.66
C GLU A 83 16.26 -5.79 -3.79
N GLU A 84 17.04 -6.87 -3.73
CA GLU A 84 18.44 -6.83 -3.32
C GLU A 84 19.22 -6.20 -4.48
N GLU A 85 19.72 -4.97 -4.29
CA GLU A 85 20.76 -4.43 -5.17
C GLU A 85 22.08 -5.20 -4.98
#